data_AF-A0A927BFC1-F1
#
_entry.id   AF-A0A927BFC1-F1
#
_cell.length_a   1.000
_cell.length_b   1.000
_cell.length_c   1.000
_cell.angle_alpha   90.00
_cell.angle_beta   90.00
_cell.angle_gamma   90.00
#
_symmetry.space_group_name_H-M   'P 1'
#
loop_
_entity.id
_entity.type
_entity.pdbx_description
1 polymer ?
#
loop_
_entity_poly.entity_id
_entity_poly.type
_entity_poly.pdbx_seq_one_letter_code
_entity_poly.pdbx_strand_id
1 'polypeptide(L)'
;MKTPPASATPSSQPKPSRNQPCPCGSGVKYKYCCIDKEVRPQHVMATAMHKGKPRQVQVDASKDWLNILATSELPLKLFCKDNGLYLFGLGLTVGQQEALTQQLKQGKLTREDVLATYREHFRQEPIMSLLARACEEQPIFEKRRAVLTDAFEAHFSGKYTLSIPVLFTQLEGLLRDVGKLKNSDNVKGTIRNDIWNDRLLRPIEDDATFFNAFVHKLFEGSKGSGQGLNRNPILHGFEVDYTSADNSMLLMHSILEIRLFLWWEGRTGNFFDKIKLTIVDEKDSDSPSESALNQ
;
A
#
# COMPACT_ATOMS: atom_id res chain seq x y z
N MET A 1 -41.55 -20.95 -30.60
CA MET A 1 -40.74 -20.28 -29.56
C MET A 1 -39.70 -19.41 -30.26
N LYS A 2 -39.68 -18.10 -30.02
CA LYS A 2 -38.73 -17.17 -30.66
C LYS A 2 -37.40 -17.22 -29.92
N THR A 3 -36.32 -17.44 -30.65
CA THR A 3 -34.94 -17.39 -30.16
C THR A 3 -34.65 -16.00 -29.58
N PRO A 4 -34.05 -15.89 -28.38
CA PRO A 4 -33.64 -14.60 -27.84
C PRO A 4 -32.56 -13.97 -28.74
N PRO A 5 -32.61 -12.65 -28.96
CA PRO A 5 -31.64 -11.96 -29.79
C PRO A 5 -30.24 -12.04 -29.17
N ALA A 6 -29.24 -12.28 -30.02
CA ALA A 6 -27.82 -12.32 -29.65
C ALA A 6 -27.44 -11.05 -28.88
N SER A 7 -26.81 -11.20 -27.71
CA SER A 7 -26.39 -10.08 -26.87
C SER A 7 -25.39 -9.22 -27.64
N ALA A 8 -25.72 -7.94 -27.83
CA ALA A 8 -24.85 -6.97 -28.46
C ALA A 8 -23.49 -6.89 -27.72
N THR A 9 -22.41 -7.00 -28.48
CA THR A 9 -21.05 -6.85 -27.97
C THR A 9 -20.90 -5.45 -27.34
N PRO A 10 -20.42 -5.33 -26.08
CA PRO A 10 -20.29 -4.03 -25.44
C PRO A 10 -19.37 -3.11 -26.27
N SER A 11 -19.86 -1.91 -26.59
CA SER A 11 -19.09 -0.95 -27.39
C SER A 11 -17.82 -0.52 -26.64
N SER A 12 -16.69 -0.52 -27.33
CA SER A 12 -15.37 -0.18 -26.81
C SER A 12 -15.20 1.33 -26.63
N GLN A 13 -15.94 1.94 -25.70
CA GLN A 13 -15.68 3.33 -25.37
C GLN A 13 -14.23 3.49 -24.87
N PRO A 14 -13.51 4.54 -25.31
CA PRO A 14 -12.14 4.78 -24.89
C PRO A 14 -12.08 4.97 -23.37
N LYS A 15 -11.13 4.32 -22.71
CA LYS A 15 -10.96 4.42 -21.26
C LYS A 15 -10.71 5.88 -20.86
N PRO A 16 -11.46 6.44 -19.91
CA PRO A 16 -11.26 7.81 -19.47
C PRO A 16 -9.85 7.98 -18.89
N SER A 17 -9.20 9.11 -19.19
CA SER A 17 -7.90 9.42 -18.59
C SER A 17 -8.05 9.67 -17.08
N ARG A 18 -7.06 9.21 -16.30
CA ARG A 18 -7.07 9.25 -14.82
C ARG A 18 -7.33 10.63 -14.22
N ASN A 19 -6.89 11.70 -14.89
CA ASN A 19 -7.02 13.08 -14.41
C ASN A 19 -8.25 13.81 -14.98
N GLN A 20 -9.01 13.19 -15.89
CA GLN A 20 -10.24 13.77 -16.43
C GLN A 20 -11.39 13.67 -15.41
N PRO A 21 -12.43 14.52 -15.52
CA PRO A 21 -13.66 14.35 -14.76
C PRO A 21 -14.23 12.95 -14.94
N CYS A 22 -14.78 12.39 -13.86
CA CYS A 22 -15.33 11.04 -13.88
C CYS A 22 -16.58 10.96 -14.76
N PRO A 23 -16.71 9.96 -15.66
CA PRO A 23 -17.87 9.82 -16.54
C PRO A 23 -19.19 9.55 -15.80
N CYS A 24 -19.18 9.26 -14.50
CA CYS A 24 -20.40 9.11 -13.71
C CYS A 24 -21.09 10.44 -13.38
N GLY A 25 -20.50 11.59 -13.75
CA GLY A 25 -21.07 12.91 -13.50
C GLY A 25 -20.79 13.49 -12.11
N SER A 26 -19.92 12.88 -11.31
CA SER A 26 -19.59 13.38 -9.96
C SER A 26 -18.81 14.70 -9.94
N GLY A 27 -18.24 15.11 -11.08
CA GLY A 27 -17.33 16.27 -11.16
C GLY A 27 -15.92 16.03 -10.58
N VAL A 28 -15.70 14.91 -9.88
CA VAL A 28 -14.41 14.52 -9.30
C VAL A 28 -13.53 13.85 -10.37
N LYS A 29 -12.20 13.93 -10.24
CA LYS A 29 -11.26 13.20 -11.13
C LYS A 29 -11.55 11.70 -11.13
N TYR A 30 -11.49 11.05 -12.30
CA TYR A 30 -11.79 9.62 -12.46
C TYR A 30 -11.00 8.73 -11.47
N LYS A 31 -9.71 9.02 -11.28
CA LYS A 31 -8.83 8.30 -10.35
C LYS A 31 -9.20 8.39 -8.85
N TYR A 32 -10.11 9.30 -8.49
CA TYR A 32 -10.61 9.47 -7.13
C TYR A 32 -12.06 8.98 -6.97
N CYS A 33 -12.69 8.50 -8.03
CA CYS A 33 -14.14 8.23 -8.03
C CYS A 33 -14.50 6.81 -8.49
N CYS A 34 -14.24 6.44 -9.74
CA CYS A 34 -14.70 5.17 -10.31
C CYS A 34 -13.56 4.26 -10.79
N ILE A 35 -12.30 4.62 -10.52
CA ILE A 35 -11.16 3.75 -10.83
C ILE A 35 -11.19 2.43 -10.03
N ASP A 36 -11.83 2.45 -8.86
CA ASP A 36 -12.08 1.29 -8.00
C ASP A 36 -13.12 0.31 -8.56
N LYS A 37 -13.88 0.70 -9.58
CA LYS A 37 -14.86 -0.18 -10.25
C LYS A 37 -14.21 -1.09 -11.30
N GLU A 38 -13.01 -0.77 -11.75
CA GLU A 38 -12.26 -1.61 -12.68
C GLU A 38 -11.48 -2.65 -11.89
N VAL A 39 -11.97 -3.90 -11.92
CA VAL A 39 -11.22 -5.03 -11.35
C VAL A 39 -9.89 -5.16 -12.09
N ARG A 40 -8.79 -5.00 -11.36
CA ARG A 40 -7.45 -5.15 -11.92
C ARG A 40 -7.22 -6.62 -12.28
N PRO A 41 -6.89 -6.94 -13.54
CA PRO A 41 -6.56 -8.31 -13.90
C PRO A 41 -5.36 -8.77 -13.07
N GLN A 42 -5.51 -9.88 -12.37
CA GLN A 42 -4.45 -10.48 -11.60
C GLN A 42 -4.32 -11.95 -11.99
N HIS A 43 -3.15 -12.29 -12.51
CA HIS A 43 -2.82 -13.66 -12.86
C HIS A 43 -1.57 -14.07 -12.09
N VAL A 44 -1.62 -15.25 -11.51
CA VAL A 44 -0.55 -15.79 -10.69
C VAL A 44 -0.17 -17.17 -11.20
N MET A 45 1.13 -17.45 -11.23
CA MET A 45 1.63 -18.75 -11.61
C MET A 45 1.63 -19.65 -10.37
N ALA A 46 0.96 -20.78 -10.47
CA ALA A 46 0.90 -21.77 -9.42
C ALA A 46 1.41 -23.12 -9.93
N THR A 47 1.98 -23.93 -9.04
CA THR A 47 2.32 -25.31 -9.35
C THR A 47 1.17 -26.21 -8.92
N ALA A 48 0.53 -26.87 -9.89
CA ALA A 48 -0.54 -27.85 -9.65
C ALA A 48 -0.07 -29.26 -9.99
N MET A 49 -0.56 -30.26 -9.26
CA MET A 49 -0.31 -31.66 -9.56
C MET A 49 -1.35 -32.15 -10.57
N HIS A 50 -0.88 -32.74 -11.67
CA HIS A 50 -1.72 -33.40 -12.66
C HIS A 50 -1.11 -34.76 -12.99
N LYS A 51 -1.87 -35.84 -12.72
CA LYS A 51 -1.41 -37.23 -12.91
C LYS A 51 -0.06 -37.50 -12.25
N GLY A 52 0.12 -37.01 -11.02
CA GLY A 52 1.34 -37.18 -10.23
C GLY A 52 2.55 -36.34 -10.67
N LYS A 53 2.41 -35.48 -11.68
CA LYS A 53 3.48 -34.60 -12.17
C LYS A 53 3.16 -33.13 -11.86
N PRO A 54 4.13 -32.31 -11.40
CA PRO A 54 3.93 -30.88 -11.23
C PRO A 54 3.79 -30.20 -12.60
N ARG A 55 2.83 -29.29 -12.72
CA ARG A 55 2.62 -28.43 -13.88
C ARG A 55 2.44 -26.98 -13.43
N GLN A 56 3.01 -26.05 -14.20
CA GLN A 56 2.73 -24.62 -14.03
C GLN A 56 1.35 -24.32 -14.61
N VAL A 57 0.49 -23.71 -13.82
CA VAL A 57 -0.84 -23.23 -14.23
C VAL A 57 -0.97 -21.75 -13.93
N GLN A 58 -1.64 -21.03 -14.82
CA GLN A 58 -1.99 -19.64 -14.59
C GLN A 58 -3.36 -19.60 -13.92
N VAL A 59 -3.43 -19.01 -12.72
CA VAL A 59 -4.67 -18.84 -11.97
C VAL A 59 -5.11 -17.38 -12.12
N ASP A 60 -6.37 -17.17 -12.54
CA ASP A 60 -7.00 -15.86 -12.53
C ASP A 60 -7.48 -15.53 -11.11
N ALA A 61 -6.74 -14.65 -10.44
CA ALA A 61 -7.04 -14.13 -9.11
C ALA A 61 -7.71 -12.74 -9.16
N SER A 62 -8.19 -12.30 -10.33
CA SER A 62 -8.76 -10.95 -10.48
C SER A 62 -9.96 -10.72 -9.55
N LYS A 63 -10.75 -11.74 -9.26
CA LYS A 63 -11.91 -11.67 -8.37
C LYS A 63 -11.61 -12.05 -6.91
N ASP A 64 -10.33 -12.23 -6.57
CA ASP A 64 -9.94 -12.48 -5.19
C ASP A 64 -10.27 -11.27 -4.30
N TRP A 65 -10.69 -11.53 -3.07
CA TRP A 65 -11.15 -10.49 -2.15
C TRP A 65 -10.03 -9.50 -1.77
N LEU A 66 -8.76 -9.93 -1.70
CA LEU A 66 -7.63 -9.02 -1.45
C LEU A 66 -7.39 -8.13 -2.66
N ASN A 67 -7.57 -8.62 -3.88
CA ASN A 67 -7.46 -7.80 -5.08
C ASN A 67 -8.61 -6.76 -5.17
N ILE A 68 -9.82 -7.16 -4.79
CA ILE A 68 -10.97 -6.25 -4.68
C ILE A 68 -10.69 -5.18 -3.62
N LEU A 69 -10.21 -5.58 -2.44
CA LEU A 69 -9.84 -4.64 -1.36
C LEU A 69 -8.78 -3.64 -1.83
N ALA A 70 -7.68 -4.13 -2.41
CA ALA A 70 -6.59 -3.28 -2.92
C ALA A 70 -7.10 -2.27 -3.97
N THR A 71 -8.04 -2.70 -4.81
CA THR A 71 -8.65 -1.85 -5.83
C THR A 71 -9.58 -0.80 -5.21
N SER A 72 -10.30 -1.16 -4.14
CA SER A 72 -11.20 -0.25 -3.41
C SER A 72 -10.46 0.87 -2.67
N GLU A 73 -9.24 0.62 -2.18
CA GLU A 73 -8.42 1.60 -1.47
C GLU A 73 -7.63 2.54 -2.41
N LEU A 74 -7.48 2.14 -3.68
CA LEU A 74 -6.65 2.84 -4.65
C LEU A 74 -6.99 4.34 -4.80
N PRO A 75 -8.27 4.79 -4.84
CA PRO A 75 -8.60 6.21 -4.88
C PRO A 75 -7.97 7.01 -3.73
N LEU A 76 -8.05 6.50 -2.50
CA LEU A 76 -7.54 7.19 -1.31
C LEU A 76 -6.01 7.19 -1.28
N LYS A 77 -5.36 6.09 -1.69
CA LYS A 77 -3.89 6.02 -1.85
C LYS A 77 -3.39 7.03 -2.89
N LEU A 78 -4.11 7.18 -4.00
CA LEU A 78 -3.80 8.18 -5.03
C LEU A 78 -4.00 9.61 -4.54
N PHE A 79 -5.05 9.87 -3.77
CA PHE A 79 -5.25 11.16 -3.13
C PHE A 79 -4.09 11.50 -2.19
N CYS A 80 -3.70 10.57 -1.32
CA CYS A 80 -2.57 10.77 -0.41
C CYS A 80 -1.28 11.09 -1.18
N LYS A 81 -0.96 10.29 -2.19
CA LYS A 81 0.22 10.51 -3.05
C LYS A 81 0.26 11.91 -3.66
N ASP A 82 -0.84 12.33 -4.30
CA ASP A 82 -0.94 13.64 -4.95
C ASP A 82 -0.81 14.79 -3.94
N ASN A 83 -1.17 14.58 -2.67
CA ASN A 83 -1.09 15.55 -1.59
C ASN A 83 0.17 15.40 -0.71
N GLY A 84 1.18 14.64 -1.18
CA GLY A 84 2.44 14.47 -0.45
C GLY A 84 2.31 13.71 0.86
N LEU A 85 1.33 12.82 0.95
CA LEU A 85 1.10 11.91 2.07
C LEU A 85 1.28 10.46 1.63
N TYR A 86 1.42 9.58 2.61
CA TYR A 86 1.21 8.15 2.47
C TYR A 86 0.02 7.73 3.36
N LEU A 87 -0.73 6.73 2.91
CA LEU A 87 -1.86 6.18 3.66
C LEU A 87 -1.33 5.09 4.60
N PHE A 88 -1.06 5.44 5.87
CA PHE A 88 -0.46 4.53 6.84
C PHE A 88 -1.49 3.51 7.34
N GLY A 89 -1.20 2.22 7.17
CA GLY A 89 -2.09 1.14 7.61
C GLY A 89 -2.29 1.10 9.13
N LEU A 90 -1.28 1.53 9.89
CA LEU A 90 -1.33 1.58 11.37
C LEU A 90 -2.10 2.78 11.94
N GLY A 91 -2.37 3.79 11.13
CA GLY A 91 -2.92 5.08 11.60
C GLY A 91 -4.43 5.22 11.51
N LEU A 92 -5.13 4.30 10.83
CA LEU A 92 -6.55 4.44 10.52
C LEU A 92 -7.32 3.15 10.80
N THR A 93 -8.49 3.29 11.40
CA THR A 93 -9.49 2.22 11.43
C THR A 93 -10.19 2.07 10.08
N VAL A 94 -10.81 0.91 9.83
CA VAL A 94 -11.62 0.69 8.61
C VAL A 94 -12.74 1.72 8.50
N GLY A 95 -13.40 2.07 9.62
CA GLY A 95 -14.47 3.08 9.63
C GLY A 95 -13.97 4.48 9.23
N GLN A 96 -12.77 4.85 9.65
CA GLN A 96 -12.15 6.12 9.25
C GLN A 96 -11.74 6.13 7.78
N GLN A 97 -11.18 5.04 7.27
CA GLN A 97 -10.86 4.92 5.84
C GLN A 97 -12.12 5.04 4.97
N GLU A 98 -13.23 4.44 5.39
CA GLU A 98 -14.51 4.58 4.71
C GLU A 98 -15.01 6.04 4.77
N ALA A 99 -14.94 6.69 5.92
CA ALA A 99 -15.32 8.10 6.06
C ALA A 99 -14.50 9.02 5.14
N LEU A 100 -13.17 8.85 5.07
CA LEU A 100 -12.30 9.59 4.16
C LEU A 100 -12.63 9.30 2.69
N THR A 101 -12.92 8.04 2.36
CA THR A 101 -13.31 7.62 1.01
C THR A 101 -14.63 8.26 0.58
N GLN A 102 -15.61 8.37 1.48
CA GLN A 102 -16.86 9.07 1.20
C GLN A 102 -16.65 10.57 0.96
N GLN A 103 -15.82 11.22 1.79
CA GLN A 103 -15.44 12.62 1.56
C GLN A 103 -14.72 12.81 0.22
N LEU A 104 -13.85 11.87 -0.17
CA LEU A 104 -13.15 11.90 -1.45
C LEU A 104 -14.11 11.79 -2.63
N LYS A 105 -15.07 10.86 -2.56
CA LYS A 105 -16.09 10.66 -3.59
C LYS A 105 -17.01 11.87 -3.75
N GLN A 106 -17.19 12.66 -2.70
CA GLN A 106 -17.92 13.94 -2.71
C GLN A 106 -17.07 15.14 -3.16
N GLY A 107 -15.77 14.95 -3.42
CA GLY A 107 -14.85 16.03 -3.77
C GLY A 107 -14.55 16.99 -2.60
N LYS A 108 -14.78 16.56 -1.36
CA LYS A 108 -14.61 17.37 -0.14
C LYS A 108 -13.33 17.07 0.64
N LEU A 109 -12.74 15.89 0.42
CA LEU A 109 -11.55 15.47 1.17
C LEU A 109 -10.37 16.41 0.92
N THR A 110 -9.79 16.91 2.00
CA THR A 110 -8.56 17.71 2.01
C THR A 110 -7.40 16.95 2.64
N ARG A 111 -6.18 17.47 2.45
CA ARG A 111 -4.98 16.96 3.15
C ARG A 111 -5.14 17.03 4.67
N GLU A 112 -5.79 18.08 5.16
CA GLU A 112 -5.96 18.34 6.59
C GLU A 112 -6.90 17.32 7.23
N ASP A 113 -7.94 16.88 6.53
CA ASP A 113 -8.87 15.85 7.04
C ASP A 113 -8.13 14.53 7.32
N VAL A 114 -7.21 14.14 6.43
CA VAL A 114 -6.38 12.94 6.62
C VAL A 114 -5.46 13.10 7.84
N LEU A 115 -4.80 14.25 7.99
CA LEU A 115 -3.92 14.53 9.13
C LEU A 115 -4.69 14.60 10.45
N ALA A 116 -5.87 15.24 10.45
CA ALA A 116 -6.76 15.28 11.60
C ALA A 116 -7.13 13.87 12.07
N THR A 117 -7.46 12.98 11.12
CA THR A 117 -7.79 11.59 11.42
C THR A 117 -6.62 10.84 12.05
N TYR A 118 -5.39 11.06 11.57
CA TYR A 118 -4.20 10.47 12.22
C TYR A 118 -4.02 11.01 13.66
N ARG A 119 -4.17 12.32 13.87
CA ARG A 119 -3.99 12.93 15.19
C ARG A 119 -4.94 12.37 16.26
N GLU A 120 -6.17 11.99 15.91
CA GLU A 120 -7.15 11.44 16.85
C GLU A 120 -6.65 10.18 17.59
N HIS A 121 -5.81 9.38 16.93
CA HIS A 121 -5.28 8.13 17.46
C HIS A 121 -3.77 8.15 17.74
N PHE A 122 -3.09 9.25 17.40
CA PHE A 122 -1.65 9.40 17.63
C PHE A 122 -1.34 9.75 19.09
N ARG A 123 -1.48 8.75 19.97
CA ARG A 123 -1.27 8.89 21.41
C ARG A 123 0.05 8.28 21.84
N GLN A 124 0.67 8.87 22.86
CA GLN A 124 2.00 8.47 23.32
C GLN A 124 2.11 7.00 23.68
N GLU A 125 1.27 6.50 24.60
CA GLU A 125 1.39 5.12 25.09
C GLU A 125 1.27 4.08 23.97
N PRO A 126 0.25 4.10 23.09
CA PRO A 126 0.15 3.14 22.00
C PRO A 126 1.32 3.20 21.01
N ILE A 127 1.77 4.41 20.66
CA ILE A 127 2.88 4.60 19.70
C ILE A 127 4.21 4.13 20.30
N MET A 128 4.46 4.42 21.58
CA MET A 128 5.66 3.95 22.29
C MET A 128 5.63 2.42 22.46
N SER A 129 4.46 1.83 22.73
CA SER A 129 4.27 0.37 22.78
C SER A 129 4.57 -0.29 21.44
N LEU A 130 4.09 0.29 20.33
CA LEU A 130 4.42 -0.17 18.98
C LEU A 130 5.93 -0.09 18.67
N LEU A 131 6.60 0.99 19.09
CA LEU A 131 8.06 1.13 18.93
C LEU A 131 8.82 0.09 19.74
N ALA A 132 8.44 -0.13 21.01
CA ALA A 132 9.07 -1.13 21.87
C ALA A 132 8.96 -2.52 21.23
N ARG A 133 7.77 -2.85 20.71
CA ARG A 133 7.55 -4.11 20.00
C ARG A 133 8.36 -4.23 18.72
N ALA A 134 8.49 -3.13 17.97
CA ALA A 134 9.34 -3.12 16.77
C ALA A 134 10.80 -3.44 17.12
N CYS A 135 11.32 -2.88 18.21
CA CYS A 135 12.69 -3.16 18.66
C CYS A 135 12.85 -4.62 19.12
N GLU A 136 11.88 -5.19 19.82
CA GLU A 136 11.90 -6.61 20.22
C GLU A 136 11.90 -7.58 19.04
N GLU A 137 11.12 -7.28 18.01
CA GLU A 137 10.89 -8.20 16.88
C GLU A 137 11.94 -8.07 15.77
N GLN A 138 12.60 -6.92 15.65
CA GLN A 138 13.45 -6.60 14.51
C GLN A 138 14.85 -6.12 14.96
N PRO A 139 15.93 -6.88 14.70
CA PRO A 139 17.28 -6.50 15.09
C PRO A 139 17.73 -5.12 14.56
N ILE A 140 17.23 -4.71 13.40
CA ILE A 140 17.54 -3.38 12.83
C ILE A 140 16.89 -2.23 13.61
N PHE A 141 15.79 -2.48 14.31
CA PHE A 141 15.19 -1.51 15.24
C PHE A 141 15.90 -1.55 16.59
N GLU A 142 16.22 -2.76 17.10
CA GLU A 142 16.90 -2.93 18.39
C GLU A 142 18.19 -2.10 18.48
N LYS A 143 19.02 -2.13 17.45
CA LYS A 143 20.28 -1.35 17.42
C LYS A 143 20.08 0.17 17.47
N ARG A 144 18.84 0.66 17.34
CA ARG A 144 18.44 2.08 17.37
C ARG A 144 17.50 2.41 18.52
N ARG A 145 17.20 1.45 19.40
CA ARG A 145 16.17 1.57 20.45
C ARG A 145 16.27 2.90 21.20
N ALA A 146 17.43 3.20 21.80
CA ALA A 146 17.63 4.42 22.59
C ALA A 146 17.33 5.70 21.78
N VAL A 147 17.93 5.85 20.59
CA VAL A 147 17.76 7.06 19.76
C VAL A 147 16.32 7.20 19.25
N LEU A 148 15.66 6.10 18.90
CA LEU A 148 14.25 6.12 18.49
C LEU A 148 13.33 6.48 19.67
N THR A 149 13.55 5.90 20.84
CA THR A 149 12.82 6.24 22.07
C THR A 149 12.94 7.73 22.38
N ASP A 150 14.15 8.27 22.41
CA ASP A 150 14.38 9.70 22.68
C ASP A 150 13.70 10.60 21.64
N ALA A 151 13.77 10.24 20.36
CA ALA A 151 13.14 11.00 19.29
C ALA A 151 11.60 11.00 19.38
N PHE A 152 11.02 9.86 19.76
CA PHE A 152 9.57 9.73 19.94
C PHE A 152 9.10 10.48 21.19
N GLU A 153 9.84 10.41 22.30
CA GLU A 153 9.55 11.20 23.50
C GLU A 153 9.68 12.71 23.24
N ALA A 154 10.66 13.12 22.44
CA ALA A 154 10.81 14.49 21.99
C ALA A 154 9.58 14.97 21.19
N HIS A 155 8.99 14.13 20.33
CA HIS A 155 7.73 14.44 19.66
C HIS A 155 6.61 14.72 20.67
N PHE A 156 6.35 13.78 21.59
CA PHE A 156 5.26 13.93 22.55
C PHE A 156 5.49 15.06 23.56
N SER A 157 6.74 15.50 23.72
CA SER A 157 7.13 16.68 24.50
C SER A 157 7.08 18.00 23.70
N GLY A 158 6.59 17.99 22.45
CA GLY A 158 6.53 19.19 21.59
C GLY A 158 7.88 19.70 21.08
N LYS A 159 8.97 18.91 21.21
CA LYS A 159 10.34 19.29 20.80
C LYS A 159 10.59 18.91 19.34
N TYR A 160 9.86 19.54 18.41
CA TYR A 160 9.92 19.22 16.98
C TYR A 160 11.25 19.57 16.30
N THR A 161 11.96 20.58 16.80
CA THR A 161 13.33 20.91 16.37
C THR A 161 14.33 19.79 16.64
N LEU A 162 14.06 18.92 17.61
CA LEU A 162 14.89 17.76 17.94
C LEU A 162 14.37 16.49 17.27
N SER A 163 13.08 16.21 17.38
CA SER A 163 12.51 14.96 16.86
C SER A 163 12.64 14.85 15.34
N ILE A 164 12.32 15.88 14.56
CA ILE A 164 12.27 15.78 13.09
C ILE A 164 13.64 15.45 12.48
N PRO A 165 14.73 16.16 12.78
CA PRO A 165 16.04 15.81 12.23
C PRO A 165 16.49 14.39 12.62
N VAL A 166 16.28 14.00 13.88
CA VAL A 166 16.65 12.66 14.36
C VAL A 166 15.82 11.59 13.65
N LEU A 167 14.50 11.76 13.53
CA LEU A 167 13.62 10.82 12.83
C LEU A 167 14.00 10.65 11.36
N PHE A 168 14.38 11.72 10.65
CA PHE A 168 14.91 11.59 9.29
C PHE A 168 16.17 10.73 9.22
N THR A 169 17.14 10.97 10.10
CA THR A 169 18.37 10.18 10.13
C THR A 169 18.11 8.71 10.48
N GLN A 170 17.17 8.43 11.38
CA GLN A 170 16.80 7.06 11.75
C GLN A 170 16.01 6.35 10.64
N LEU A 171 15.08 7.05 9.99
CA LEU A 171 14.37 6.54 8.81
C LEU A 171 15.33 6.18 7.69
N GLU A 172 16.28 7.07 7.39
CA GLU A 172 17.37 6.81 6.43
C GLU A 172 18.16 5.55 6.82
N GLY A 173 18.59 5.45 8.08
CA GLY A 173 19.33 4.29 8.58
C GLY A 173 18.56 2.97 8.45
N LEU A 174 17.27 2.96 8.76
CA LEU A 174 16.41 1.78 8.59
C LEU A 174 16.26 1.39 7.13
N LEU A 175 15.99 2.35 6.24
CA LEU A 175 15.88 2.11 4.80
C LEU A 175 17.18 1.53 4.22
N ARG A 176 18.34 2.01 4.68
CA ARG A 176 19.66 1.47 4.29
C ARG A 176 19.83 0.02 4.73
N ASP A 177 19.43 -0.33 5.95
CA ASP A 177 19.52 -1.72 6.41
C ASP A 177 18.59 -2.65 5.64
N VAL A 178 17.32 -2.24 5.46
CA VAL A 178 16.32 -3.04 4.72
C VAL A 178 16.76 -3.24 3.27
N GLY A 179 17.23 -2.18 2.61
CA GLY A 179 17.67 -2.23 1.22
C GLY A 179 19.11 -2.68 1.02
N LYS A 180 19.86 -2.96 2.09
CA LYS A 180 21.31 -3.22 2.07
C LYS A 180 22.09 -2.16 1.28
N LEU A 181 21.70 -0.89 1.43
CA LEU A 181 22.32 0.23 0.74
C LEU A 181 23.67 0.56 1.38
N LYS A 182 24.69 0.84 0.56
CA LYS A 182 25.99 1.35 1.01
C LYS A 182 25.85 2.81 1.43
N ASN A 183 26.78 3.33 2.25
CA ASN A 183 26.77 4.73 2.68
C ASN A 183 26.83 5.72 1.50
N SER A 184 27.49 5.34 0.40
CA SER A 184 27.59 6.13 -0.83
C SER A 184 26.31 6.16 -1.66
N ASP A 185 25.38 5.24 -1.41
CA ASP A 185 24.17 5.12 -2.22
C ASP A 185 23.17 6.20 -1.83
N ASN A 186 22.48 6.75 -2.85
CA ASN A 186 21.35 7.63 -2.65
C ASN A 186 20.22 6.88 -1.95
N VAL A 187 19.64 7.50 -0.92
CA VAL A 187 18.50 6.95 -0.20
C VAL A 187 17.29 6.93 -1.11
N LYS A 188 16.57 5.81 -1.10
CA LYS A 188 15.33 5.61 -1.83
C LYS A 188 14.40 4.70 -1.03
N GLY A 189 13.16 4.56 -1.46
CA GLY A 189 12.30 3.49 -0.98
C GLY A 189 12.93 2.12 -1.26
N THR A 190 13.10 1.32 -0.22
CA THR A 190 13.76 0.00 -0.28
C THR A 190 12.85 -1.16 0.10
N ILE A 191 11.56 -0.89 0.36
CA ILE A 191 10.59 -1.95 0.62
C ILE A 191 10.42 -2.76 -0.67
N ARG A 192 10.51 -4.08 -0.55
CA ARG A 192 10.36 -4.99 -1.68
C ARG A 192 8.93 -4.94 -2.23
N ASN A 193 8.79 -5.02 -3.56
CA ASN A 193 7.49 -5.11 -4.23
C ASN A 193 7.30 -6.48 -4.90
N ASP A 194 8.40 -7.13 -5.26
CA ASP A 194 8.46 -8.34 -6.09
C ASP A 194 7.88 -9.59 -5.39
N ILE A 195 7.82 -9.60 -4.06
CA ILE A 195 7.44 -10.79 -3.29
C ILE A 195 5.95 -10.93 -3.03
N TRP A 196 5.17 -9.86 -3.19
CA TRP A 196 3.80 -9.84 -2.67
C TRP A 196 2.79 -10.51 -3.61
N ASN A 197 3.04 -10.45 -4.92
CA ASN A 197 2.17 -11.07 -5.91
C ASN A 197 2.10 -12.60 -5.74
N ASP A 198 3.24 -13.25 -5.49
CA ASP A 198 3.33 -14.70 -5.24
C ASP A 198 2.69 -15.12 -3.90
N ARG A 199 2.43 -14.14 -3.02
CA ARG A 199 1.76 -14.35 -1.72
C ARG A 199 0.26 -14.02 -1.77
N LEU A 200 -0.26 -13.60 -2.93
CA LEU A 200 -1.61 -13.05 -3.09
C LEU A 200 -1.88 -11.81 -2.22
N LEU A 201 -0.83 -11.11 -1.78
CA LEU A 201 -0.94 -9.95 -0.89
C LEU A 201 -0.89 -8.65 -1.69
N ARG A 202 -1.78 -8.51 -2.68
CA ARG A 202 -1.82 -7.33 -3.56
C ARG A 202 -1.98 -6.00 -2.80
N PRO A 203 -2.80 -5.89 -1.72
CA PRO A 203 -2.85 -4.66 -0.94
C PRO A 203 -1.47 -4.21 -0.45
N ILE A 204 -0.65 -5.16 0.02
CA ILE A 204 0.70 -4.90 0.53
C ILE A 204 1.66 -4.50 -0.60
N GLU A 205 1.51 -5.05 -1.80
CA GLU A 205 2.26 -4.62 -2.99
C GLU A 205 1.99 -3.15 -3.34
N ASP A 206 0.72 -2.76 -3.31
CA ASP A 206 0.34 -1.36 -3.54
C ASP A 206 0.91 -0.49 -2.41
N ASP A 207 0.78 -0.90 -1.15
CA ASP A 207 1.31 -0.16 0.00
C ASP A 207 2.82 0.05 -0.10
N ALA A 208 3.58 -0.99 -0.42
CA ALA A 208 5.02 -0.90 -0.61
C ALA A 208 5.38 0.05 -1.77
N THR A 209 4.61 0.01 -2.87
CA THR A 209 4.79 0.92 -4.01
C THR A 209 4.52 2.38 -3.64
N PHE A 210 3.41 2.66 -2.95
CA PHE A 210 3.06 4.01 -2.52
C PHE A 210 4.00 4.52 -1.43
N PHE A 211 4.42 3.66 -0.50
CA PHE A 211 5.38 4.00 0.54
C PHE A 211 6.74 4.36 -0.06
N ASN A 212 7.25 3.55 -0.99
CA ASN A 212 8.51 3.83 -1.67
C ASN A 212 8.47 5.15 -2.45
N ALA A 213 7.34 5.47 -3.09
CA ALA A 213 7.15 6.75 -3.78
C ALA A 213 7.12 7.93 -2.80
N PHE A 214 6.49 7.77 -1.63
CA PHE A 214 6.48 8.76 -0.56
C PHE A 214 7.88 8.99 0.01
N VAL A 215 8.60 7.92 0.35
CA VAL A 215 10.01 7.98 0.78
C VAL A 215 10.87 8.67 -0.26
N HIS A 216 10.74 8.34 -1.56
CA HIS A 216 11.48 9.03 -2.60
C HIS A 216 11.24 10.55 -2.55
N LYS A 217 9.99 11.01 -2.34
CA LYS A 217 9.68 12.44 -2.23
C LYS A 217 10.30 13.08 -0.98
N LEU A 218 10.36 12.37 0.14
CA LEU A 218 11.04 12.84 1.35
C LEU A 218 12.55 13.04 1.15
N PHE A 219 13.18 12.21 0.32
CA PHE A 219 14.64 12.18 0.12
C PHE A 219 15.11 12.75 -1.22
N GLU A 220 14.22 13.20 -2.10
CA GLU A 220 14.62 13.80 -3.38
C GLU A 220 15.45 15.06 -3.14
N GLY A 221 16.41 15.32 -4.04
CA GLY A 221 17.22 16.53 -3.99
C GLY A 221 16.35 17.80 -3.98
N SER A 222 16.86 18.88 -3.39
CA SER A 222 16.16 20.16 -3.29
C SER A 222 15.86 20.71 -4.69
N LYS A 223 14.62 20.56 -5.18
CA LYS A 223 14.15 21.10 -6.47
C LYS A 223 13.62 22.54 -6.39
N GLY A 224 13.77 23.19 -5.25
CA GLY A 224 13.34 24.56 -5.00
C GLY A 224 12.94 24.74 -3.55
N SER A 225 13.28 25.90 -2.98
CA SER A 225 12.80 26.34 -1.68
C SER A 225 11.30 26.61 -1.77
N GLY A 226 10.47 25.75 -1.20
CA GLY A 226 9.03 26.02 -1.15
C GLY A 226 8.15 24.80 -0.94
N GLN A 227 7.70 24.65 0.29
CA GLN A 227 6.52 23.88 0.71
C GLN A 227 6.65 22.35 0.61
N GLY A 228 7.24 21.74 1.64
CA GLY A 228 7.07 20.33 1.90
C GLY A 228 8.06 19.75 2.88
N LEU A 229 7.67 18.65 3.53
CA LEU A 229 8.56 17.86 4.37
C LEU A 229 9.63 17.18 3.48
N ASN A 230 10.86 17.71 3.46
CA ASN A 230 11.98 17.13 2.73
C ASN A 230 13.24 17.08 3.60
N ARG A 231 13.94 15.93 3.56
CA ARG A 231 15.11 15.65 4.38
C ARG A 231 16.27 16.61 4.12
N ASN A 232 16.56 16.92 2.86
CA ASN A 232 17.77 17.64 2.49
C ASN A 232 17.81 19.09 3.00
N PRO A 233 16.82 19.95 2.71
CA PRO A 233 16.85 21.32 3.20
C PRO A 233 16.78 21.39 4.73
N ILE A 234 16.08 20.46 5.39
CA ILE A 234 15.98 20.38 6.85
C ILE A 234 17.33 20.01 7.48
N LEU A 235 17.94 18.90 7.07
CA LEU A 235 19.19 18.42 7.69
C LEU A 235 20.41 19.28 7.35
N HIS A 236 20.35 20.06 6.26
CA HIS A 236 21.38 21.03 5.90
C HIS A 236 21.10 22.44 6.42
N GLY A 237 20.00 22.66 7.16
CA GLY A 237 19.67 23.95 7.76
C GLY A 237 19.22 25.03 6.78
N PHE A 238 18.91 24.68 5.53
CA PHE A 238 18.33 25.59 4.54
C PHE A 238 16.85 25.90 4.83
N GLU A 239 16.15 24.96 5.46
CA GLU A 239 14.79 25.12 5.93
C GLU A 239 14.76 24.96 7.45
N VAL A 240 14.24 25.97 8.16
CA VAL A 240 14.15 26.00 9.62
C VAL A 240 12.71 25.98 10.13
N ASP A 241 11.73 26.28 9.25
CA ASP A 241 10.30 26.29 9.56
C ASP A 241 9.64 24.91 9.34
N TYR A 242 10.36 23.85 9.70
CA TYR A 242 9.87 22.48 9.56
C TYR A 242 9.14 21.98 10.82
N THR A 243 9.11 22.77 11.88
CA THR A 243 8.71 22.37 13.24
C THR A 243 7.21 22.22 13.39
N SER A 244 6.68 21.11 12.88
CA SER A 244 5.26 20.76 12.95
C SER A 244 5.05 19.40 13.61
N ALA A 245 3.99 19.31 14.43
CA ALA A 245 3.52 18.04 14.99
C ALA A 245 3.22 17.02 13.90
N ASP A 246 2.56 17.44 12.82
CA ASP A 246 2.20 16.58 11.70
C ASP A 246 3.44 16.04 10.97
N ASN A 247 4.45 16.89 10.76
CA ASN A 247 5.68 16.47 10.11
C ASN A 247 6.40 15.39 10.94
N SER A 248 6.50 15.60 12.25
CA SER A 248 7.11 14.63 13.16
C SER A 248 6.30 13.33 13.24
N MET A 249 4.96 13.42 13.31
CA MET A 249 4.03 12.28 13.30
C MET A 249 4.17 11.43 12.02
N LEU A 250 4.21 12.07 10.84
CA LEU A 250 4.38 11.37 9.56
C LEU A 250 5.70 10.59 9.51
N LEU A 251 6.80 11.14 10.05
CA LEU A 251 8.08 10.45 10.11
C LEU A 251 8.05 9.27 11.10
N MET A 252 7.41 9.42 12.26
CA MET A 252 7.23 8.32 13.21
C MET A 252 6.41 7.18 12.62
N HIS A 253 5.28 7.50 11.95
CA HIS A 253 4.51 6.50 11.23
C HIS A 253 5.32 5.84 10.12
N SER A 254 6.14 6.58 9.39
CA SER A 254 7.02 6.01 8.35
C SER A 254 8.01 5.00 8.90
N ILE A 255 8.58 5.27 10.08
CA ILE A 255 9.46 4.34 10.77
C ILE A 255 8.67 3.08 11.18
N LEU A 256 7.49 3.22 11.78
CA LEU A 256 6.67 2.08 12.21
C LEU A 256 6.11 1.27 11.02
N GLU A 257 5.85 1.89 9.88
CA GLU A 257 5.40 1.22 8.66
C GLU A 257 6.46 0.26 8.12
N ILE A 258 7.75 0.61 8.23
CA ILE A 258 8.85 -0.32 7.89
C ILE A 258 8.75 -1.59 8.72
N ARG A 259 8.44 -1.50 10.02
CA ARG A 259 8.21 -2.68 10.86
C ARG A 259 7.01 -3.49 10.36
N LEU A 260 5.93 -2.85 9.91
CA LEU A 260 4.77 -3.56 9.37
C LEU A 260 5.14 -4.35 8.11
N PHE A 261 5.90 -3.78 7.18
CA PHE A 261 6.37 -4.50 5.99
C PHE A 261 7.27 -5.69 6.35
N LEU A 262 8.21 -5.51 7.27
CA LEU A 262 9.09 -6.60 7.73
C LEU A 262 8.31 -7.70 8.45
N TRP A 263 7.29 -7.34 9.22
CA TRP A 263 6.39 -8.30 9.85
C TRP A 263 5.65 -9.13 8.79
N TRP A 264 5.06 -8.48 7.78
CA TRP A 264 4.42 -9.18 6.66
C TRP A 264 5.42 -10.06 5.92
N GLU A 265 6.62 -9.55 5.64
CA GLU A 265 7.66 -10.31 4.91
C GLU A 265 8.06 -11.59 5.66
N GLY A 266 8.27 -11.50 6.98
CA GLY A 266 8.69 -12.62 7.81
C GLY A 266 7.57 -13.58 8.23
N ARG A 267 6.30 -13.16 8.20
CA ARG A 267 5.15 -13.99 8.63
C ARG A 267 4.35 -14.59 7.48
N THR A 268 4.51 -14.07 6.27
CA THR A 268 3.85 -14.63 5.09
C THR A 268 4.86 -15.39 4.24
N GLY A 269 4.44 -16.54 3.72
CA GLY A 269 5.21 -17.34 2.77
C GLY A 269 4.50 -17.38 1.43
N ASN A 270 5.10 -18.03 0.44
CA ASN A 270 4.41 -18.27 -0.82
C ASN A 270 3.11 -19.05 -0.53
N PHE A 271 1.98 -18.49 -0.97
CA PHE A 271 0.67 -19.07 -0.69
C PHE A 271 0.52 -20.44 -1.35
N PHE A 272 1.11 -20.61 -2.54
CA PHE A 272 1.03 -21.84 -3.32
C PHE A 272 1.88 -22.98 -2.76
N ASP A 273 2.92 -22.68 -1.98
CA ASP A 273 3.69 -23.73 -1.30
C ASP A 273 2.83 -24.50 -0.27
N LYS A 274 1.75 -23.87 0.23
CA LYS A 274 0.85 -24.46 1.23
C LYS A 274 -0.37 -25.15 0.61
N ILE A 275 -0.69 -24.89 -0.65
CA ILE A 275 -1.89 -25.42 -1.31
C ILE A 275 -1.50 -26.45 -2.36
N LYS A 276 -1.93 -27.70 -2.14
CA LYS A 276 -1.86 -28.74 -3.18
C LYS A 276 -3.02 -28.56 -4.15
N LEU A 277 -2.80 -27.80 -5.21
CA LEU A 277 -3.75 -27.72 -6.32
C LEU A 277 -3.72 -29.05 -7.09
N THR A 278 -4.88 -29.67 -7.26
CA THR A 278 -5.06 -30.86 -8.09
C THR A 278 -5.89 -30.45 -9.30
N ILE A 279 -5.34 -30.63 -10.51
CA ILE A 279 -6.10 -30.41 -11.74
C ILE A 279 -7.08 -31.57 -11.87
N VAL A 280 -8.36 -31.31 -11.64
CA VAL A 280 -9.43 -32.24 -11.99
C VAL A 280 -9.69 -32.01 -13.47
N ASP A 281 -9.32 -32.99 -14.30
CA ASP A 281 -9.77 -33.00 -15.69
C ASP A 281 -11.30 -33.00 -15.64
N GLU A 282 -11.94 -31.91 -16.10
CA GLU A 282 -13.36 -31.94 -16.43
C GLU A 282 -13.48 -33.04 -17.47
N LYS A 283 -13.90 -34.23 -17.01
CA LYS A 283 -14.15 -35.37 -17.89
C LYS A 283 -15.04 -34.87 -19.01
N ASP A 284 -14.55 -35.00 -20.24
CA ASP A 284 -15.25 -34.90 -21.52
C ASP A 284 -16.76 -35.08 -21.35
N SER A 285 -17.47 -34.00 -21.02
CA SER A 285 -18.94 -34.01 -20.93
C SER A 285 -19.59 -34.02 -22.31
N ASP A 286 -18.77 -34.16 -23.36
CA ASP A 286 -19.15 -34.35 -24.75
C ASP A 286 -19.14 -35.84 -25.15
N SER A 287 -19.50 -36.75 -24.25
CA SER A 287 -20.10 -38.01 -24.70
C SER A 287 -21.59 -37.74 -24.96
N PRO A 288 -22.05 -37.55 -26.22
CA PRO A 288 -23.47 -37.55 -26.50
C PRO A 288 -24.04 -38.89 -26.04
N SER A 289 -25.06 -38.86 -25.18
CA SER A 289 -25.84 -40.05 -24.85
C SER A 289 -26.63 -40.47 -26.10
N GLU A 290 -25.96 -41.14 -27.03
CA GLU A 290 -26.57 -41.81 -28.15
C GLU A 290 -27.15 -43.16 -27.67
N SER A 291 -28.47 -43.21 -27.69
CA SER A 291 -29.31 -44.40 -27.88
C SER A 291 -29.73 -45.29 -26.69
N ALA A 292 -31.06 -45.50 -26.69
CA ALA A 292 -31.81 -46.74 -26.42
C ALA A 292 -32.30 -47.04 -24.98
N LEU A 293 -33.62 -46.87 -24.79
CA LEU A 293 -34.60 -47.92 -24.52
C LEU A 293 -35.99 -47.24 -24.56
N ASN A 294 -36.82 -47.40 -25.59
CA ASN A 294 -37.75 -48.53 -25.81
C ASN A 294 -38.33 -49.10 -24.51
N GLN A 295 -39.41 -48.48 -24.01
CA GLN A 295 -40.75 -49.08 -23.80
C GLN A 295 -41.74 -48.03 -23.30
#